data_AF-A0A528KKB4-F1
#
_entry.id   AF-A0A528KKB4-F1
#
_cell.length_a   1.000
_cell.length_b   1.000
_cell.length_c   1.000
_cell.angle_alpha   90.00
_cell.angle_beta   90.00
_cell.angle_gamma   90.00
#
_symmetry.space_group_name_H-M   'P 1'
#
loop_
_entity.id
_entity.type
_entity.pdbx_description
1 polymer ?
#
loop_
_entity_poly.entity_id
_entity_poly.type
_entity_poly.pdbx_seq_one_letter_code
_entity_poly.pdbx_strand_id
1 'polypeptide(L)'
;MQGLPTSISGLIDRWGSIGAFAADVGCGYEAARQMRRRGRIAPQHWPHVVAASRRLGIAGVSYEWLASRAAMQRAAAMQGEAA
;
A
#
# COMPACT_ATOMS: atom_id res chain seq x y z
N MET A 1 -17.52 8.40 -0.95
CA MET A 1 -16.58 7.59 -0.14
C MET A 1 -16.11 6.43 -1.00
N GLN A 2 -14.80 6.24 -1.17
CA GLN A 2 -14.28 5.11 -1.94
C GLN A 2 -14.26 3.85 -1.06
N GLY A 3 -14.68 2.70 -1.60
CA GLY A 3 -14.72 1.43 -0.87
C GLY A 3 -13.32 0.88 -0.53
N LEU A 4 -13.29 -0.12 0.35
CA LEU A 4 -12.05 -0.77 0.79
C LEU A 4 -11.27 -1.35 -0.41
N PRO A 5 -9.98 -1.04 -0.55
CA PRO A 5 -9.15 -1.65 -1.59
C PRO A 5 -8.92 -3.15 -1.33
N THR A 6 -8.91 -3.92 -2.42
CA THR A 6 -8.65 -5.37 -2.41
C THR A 6 -7.17 -5.73 -2.53
N SER A 7 -6.29 -4.77 -2.83
CA SER A 7 -4.84 -4.96 -2.96
C SER A 7 -4.07 -3.64 -2.73
N ILE A 8 -2.75 -3.72 -2.54
CA ILE A 8 -1.89 -2.53 -2.42
C ILE A 8 -1.81 -1.74 -3.74
N SER A 9 -1.79 -2.42 -4.90
CA SER A 9 -1.88 -1.68 -6.17
C SER A 9 -3.20 -0.93 -6.26
N GLY A 10 -4.32 -1.61 -5.99
CA GLY A 10 -5.65 -1.00 -6.05
C GLY A 10 -5.85 0.12 -5.01
N LEU A 11 -5.08 0.13 -3.91
CA LEU A 11 -4.97 1.27 -3.02
C LEU A 11 -4.22 2.43 -3.71
N ILE A 12 -3.01 2.20 -4.22
CA ILE A 12 -2.18 3.25 -4.86
C ILE A 12 -2.87 3.84 -6.08
N ASP A 13 -3.61 3.04 -6.85
CA ASP A 13 -4.35 3.48 -8.03
C ASP A 13 -5.43 4.54 -7.70
N ARG A 14 -5.84 4.67 -6.42
CA ARG A 14 -6.80 5.70 -5.96
C ARG A 14 -6.24 7.13 -6.01
N TRP A 15 -4.92 7.29 -6.04
CA TRP A 15 -4.26 8.59 -6.22
C TRP A 15 -4.22 9.02 -7.70
N GLY A 16 -4.65 8.16 -8.64
CA GLY A 16 -4.61 8.42 -10.09
C GLY A 16 -3.22 8.32 -10.71
N SER A 17 -2.15 8.48 -9.93
CA SER A 17 -0.78 8.22 -10.38
C SER A 17 0.14 7.82 -9.22
N ILE A 18 1.21 7.08 -9.53
CA ILE A 18 2.27 6.72 -8.56
C ILE A 18 2.95 7.99 -8.02
N GLY A 19 3.13 9.02 -8.86
CA GLY A 19 3.74 10.28 -8.46
C GLY A 19 2.91 11.02 -7.41
N ALA A 20 1.58 11.08 -7.58
CA ALA A 20 0.68 11.67 -6.60
C ALA A 20 0.72 10.93 -5.26
N PHE A 21 0.73 9.60 -5.27
CA PHE A 21 0.92 8.80 -4.05
C PHE A 21 2.27 9.09 -3.39
N ALA A 22 3.36 9.12 -4.17
CA ALA A 22 4.70 9.34 -3.66
C ALA A 22 4.86 10.71 -2.97
N ALA A 23 4.26 11.75 -3.55
CA ALA A 23 4.26 13.10 -2.99
C ALA A 23 3.42 13.19 -1.71
N ASP A 24 2.23 12.60 -1.70
CA ASP A 24 1.30 12.67 -0.56
C ASP A 24 1.76 11.83 0.65
N VAL A 25 2.46 10.71 0.39
CA VAL A 25 3.02 9.82 1.42
C VAL A 25 4.45 10.20 1.83
N GLY A 26 5.15 10.96 0.99
CA GLY A 26 6.52 11.41 1.24
C GLY A 26 7.59 10.32 1.14
N CYS A 27 7.36 9.27 0.34
CA CYS A 27 8.29 8.14 0.21
C CYS A 27 9.24 8.21 -1.00
N GLY A 28 9.02 9.16 -1.92
CA GLY A 28 9.74 9.22 -3.20
C GLY A 28 9.17 8.24 -4.25
N TYR A 29 9.37 8.58 -5.53
CA TYR A 29 8.74 7.89 -6.67
C TYR A 29 9.16 6.42 -6.81
N GLU A 30 10.46 6.14 -6.74
CA GLU A 30 10.97 4.76 -6.87
C GLU A 30 10.53 3.86 -5.71
N ALA A 31 10.46 4.40 -4.48
CA ALA A 31 9.93 3.66 -3.35
C ALA A 31 8.44 3.33 -3.55
N ALA A 32 7.64 4.30 -4.01
CA ALA A 32 6.24 4.08 -4.36
C ALA A 32 6.06 3.01 -5.44
N ARG A 33 6.87 3.09 -6.51
CA ARG A 33 6.87 2.11 -7.60
C ARG A 33 7.20 0.71 -7.10
N GLN A 34 8.22 0.58 -6.26
CA GLN A 34 8.62 -0.72 -5.70
C GLN A 34 7.59 -1.27 -4.72
N MET A 35 6.98 -0.42 -3.89
CA MET A 35 5.89 -0.84 -2.98
C MET A 35 4.67 -1.35 -3.77
N ARG A 36 4.29 -0.68 -4.85
CA ARG A 36 3.23 -1.13 -5.77
C ARG A 36 3.56 -2.48 -6.38
N ARG A 37 4.74 -2.62 -6.99
CA ARG A 37 5.20 -3.86 -7.63
C ARG A 37 5.27 -5.03 -6.66
N ARG A 38 5.76 -4.80 -5.44
CA ARG A 38 5.90 -5.82 -4.40
C ARG A 38 4.59 -6.14 -3.67
N GLY A 39 3.53 -5.39 -3.93
CA GLY A 39 2.23 -5.57 -3.28
C GLY A 39 2.26 -5.34 -1.77
N ARG A 40 3.22 -4.58 -1.24
CA ARG A 40 3.36 -4.26 0.20
C ARG A 40 3.95 -2.87 0.41
N ILE A 41 3.52 -2.19 1.46
CA ILE A 41 4.03 -0.88 1.86
C ILE A 41 4.98 -1.08 3.05
N ALA A 42 6.14 -0.42 3.04
CA ALA A 42 7.08 -0.50 4.15
C ALA A 42 6.46 0.11 5.43
N PRO A 43 6.63 -0.52 6.62
CA PRO A 43 5.99 -0.07 7.86
C PRO A 43 6.22 1.40 8.22
N GLN A 44 7.40 1.92 7.92
CA GLN A 44 7.77 3.33 8.10
C GLN A 44 6.84 4.33 7.37
N HIS A 45 6.16 3.91 6.30
CA HIS A 45 5.24 4.76 5.54
C HIS A 45 3.76 4.58 5.95
N TRP A 46 3.44 3.59 6.79
CA TRP A 46 2.06 3.30 7.18
C TRP A 46 1.31 4.49 7.80
N PRO A 47 1.92 5.30 8.70
CA PRO A 47 1.22 6.45 9.28
C PRO A 47 0.78 7.45 8.21
N HIS A 48 1.67 7.77 7.26
CA HIS A 48 1.37 8.69 6.18
C HIS A 48 0.32 8.12 5.21
N VAL A 49 0.38 6.83 4.89
CA VAL A 49 -0.61 6.16 4.04
C VAL A 49 -2.00 6.17 4.67
N VAL A 50 -2.12 5.85 5.97
CA VAL A 50 -3.42 5.86 6.67
C VAL A 50 -3.98 7.28 6.72
N ALA A 51 -3.14 8.28 7.03
CA ALA A 51 -3.55 9.69 7.04
C ALA A 51 -4.01 10.16 5.66
N ALA A 52 -3.24 9.86 4.60
CA ALA A 52 -3.56 10.20 3.22
C ALA A 52 -4.83 9.50 2.73
N SER A 53 -5.00 8.22 3.06
CA SER A 53 -6.22 7.46 2.72
C SER A 53 -7.47 8.07 3.35
N ARG A 54 -7.38 8.55 4.59
CA ARG A 54 -8.47 9.28 5.25
C ARG A 54 -8.80 10.60 4.54
N ARG A 55 -7.78 11.38 4.16
CA ARG A 55 -7.97 12.62 3.40
C ARG A 55 -8.66 12.39 2.05
N LEU A 56 -8.32 11.30 1.36
CA LEU A 56 -8.93 10.91 0.09
C LEU A 56 -10.29 10.21 0.22
N GLY A 57 -10.77 9.96 1.45
CA GLY A 57 -12.02 9.27 1.71
C GLY A 57 -12.00 7.80 1.26
N ILE A 58 -10.84 7.15 1.32
CA ILE A 58 -10.67 5.71 1.08
C ILE A 58 -10.97 4.97 2.38
N ALA A 59 -12.08 4.24 2.41
CA ALA A 59 -12.53 3.54 3.61
C ALA A 59 -11.67 2.29 3.90
N GLY A 60 -11.56 1.94 5.19
CA GLY A 60 -11.04 0.66 5.66
C GLY A 60 -9.52 0.46 5.58
N VAL A 61 -8.75 1.47 5.17
CA VAL A 61 -7.28 1.42 5.23
C VAL A 61 -6.82 1.72 6.66
N SER A 62 -6.42 0.66 7.37
CA SER A 62 -5.91 0.70 8.75
C SER A 62 -4.53 0.05 8.85
N TYR A 63 -3.88 0.21 10.00
CA TYR A 63 -2.63 -0.51 10.29
C TYR A 63 -2.81 -2.03 10.25
N GLU A 64 -3.93 -2.54 10.76
CA GLU A 64 -4.27 -3.96 10.72
C GLU A 64 -4.42 -4.46 9.28
N TRP A 65 -5.11 -3.69 8.43
CA TRP A 65 -5.24 -4.02 7.02
C TRP A 65 -3.88 -4.04 6.31
N LEU A 66 -3.02 -3.05 6.56
CA LEU A 66 -1.66 -3.00 6.01
C LEU A 66 -0.78 -4.17 6.49
N ALA A 67 -0.87 -4.50 7.79
CA ALA A 67 -0.14 -5.62 8.38
C ALA A 67 -0.57 -6.96 7.79
N SER A 68 -1.88 -7.18 7.64
CA SER A 68 -2.43 -8.37 6.99
C SER A 68 -1.89 -8.53 5.55
N ARG A 69 -1.87 -7.45 4.75
CA ARG A 69 -1.29 -7.48 3.39
C ARG A 69 0.19 -7.78 3.38
N ALA A 70 0.95 -7.21 4.30
CA ALA A 70 2.38 -7.46 4.43
C ALA A 70 2.67 -8.92 4.82
N ALA A 71 1.87 -9.50 5.72
CA ALA A 71 1.97 -10.89 6.13
C ALA A 71 1.62 -11.86 4.98
N MET A 72 0.51 -11.61 4.28
CA MET A 72 0.10 -12.42 3.11
C MET A 72 1.18 -12.46 2.04
N GLN A 73 1.81 -11.32 1.73
CA GLN A 73 2.88 -11.28 0.72
C GLN A 73 4.16 -11.99 1.16
N ARG A 74 4.46 -11.98 2.47
CA ARG A 74 5.61 -12.70 3.00
C ARG A 74 5.38 -14.21 2.97
N ALA A 75 4.17 -14.67 3.27
CA ALA A 75 3.79 -16.08 3.13
C ALA A 75 3.87 -16.56 1.68
N ALA A 76 3.35 -15.78 0.73
CA ALA A 76 3.42 -16.10 -0.70
C ALA A 76 4.87 -16.18 -1.22
N ALA A 77 5.74 -15.28 -0.77
CA ALA A 77 7.16 -15.31 -1.14
C ALA A 77 7.87 -16.58 -0.64
N MET A 78 7.59 -17.01 0.60
CA MET A 78 8.17 -18.24 1.16
C MET A 78 7.70 -19.52 0.45
N GLN A 79 6.47 -19.54 -0.07
CA GLN A 79 5.92 -20.71 -0.77
C GLN A 79 6.54 -20.93 -2.17
N GLY A 80 7.06 -19.88 -2.80
CA GLY A 80 7.73 -19.99 -4.11
C GLY A 80 9.18 -20.47 -4.05
N GLU A 81 9.78 -20.53 -2.87
CA GLU A 81 11.21 -20.89 -2.67
C GLU A 81 11.40 -22.40 -2.41
N ALA A 82 10.30 -23.16 -2.30
CA ALA A 82 10.29 -24.60 -2.04
C ALA A 82 9.90 -25.46 -3.27
N ALA A 83 9.87 -24.87 -4.47
CA ALA A 83 9.47 -25.52 -5.73
C ALA A 83 10.62 -25.68 -6.71
#